data_AF-A0A9W4STR5-F1
#
_entry.id   AF-A0A9W4STR5-F1
#
_cell.length_a   1.000
_cell.length_b   1.000
_cell.length_c   1.000
_cell.angle_alpha   90.00
_cell.angle_beta   90.00
_cell.angle_gamma   90.00
#
_symmetry.space_group_name_H-M   'P 1'
#
loop_
_entity.id
_entity.type
_entity.pdbx_description
1 polymer ?
#
loop_
_entity_poly.entity_id
_entity_poly.type
_entity_poly.pdbx_seq_one_letter_code
_entity_poly.pdbx_strand_id
1 'polypeptide(L)'
;MKNIINSSIISLDPGGKTGIYYQNETYGEIKELIKQKQIQKVIFEDTNYIHKKTKDGLNLFRLLGAIECLAVAQVKKVNVLEVKKLTKQLLAGVKKLKEIEYQQGREEREFNKLLEKLEDQNYQGGAYALPENPTPLQESKYELCQKILDYKLTNHLSTEEIAKRINLSKIETEEILFCQIEKFTLDRLVSYASELFAPLEIKITKAEERKLHA
;
A
#
# COMPACT_ATOMS: atom_id res chain seq x y z
N MET A 1 23.08 7.15 45.05
CA MET A 1 21.89 6.79 44.25
C MET A 1 21.73 7.85 43.18
N LYS A 2 21.92 7.50 41.89
CA LYS A 2 21.64 8.44 40.79
C LYS A 2 20.12 8.46 40.60
N ASN A 3 19.47 9.59 40.93
CA ASN A 3 18.11 9.84 40.50
C ASN A 3 18.10 9.86 38.97
N ILE A 4 17.71 8.75 38.36
CA ILE A 4 17.37 8.72 36.94
C ILE A 4 16.05 9.48 36.85
N ILE A 5 16.14 10.78 36.61
CA ILE A 5 14.98 11.58 36.23
C ILE A 5 14.54 10.99 34.89
N ASN A 6 13.46 10.21 34.91
CA ASN A 6 12.74 9.80 33.70
C ASN A 6 12.20 11.08 33.04
N SER A 7 13.05 11.78 32.30
CA SER A 7 12.61 12.92 31.50
C SER A 7 11.87 12.36 30.30
N SER A 8 10.55 12.27 30.39
CA SER A 8 9.70 11.95 29.25
C SER A 8 9.82 13.09 28.22
N ILE A 9 10.06 12.69 26.97
CA ILE A 9 10.22 13.59 25.82
C ILE A 9 9.09 13.30 24.85
N ILE A 10 8.48 14.35 24.29
CA ILE A 10 7.56 14.23 23.15
C ILE A 10 8.18 14.88 21.91
N SER A 11 8.06 14.21 20.76
CA SER A 11 8.51 14.72 19.47
C SER A 11 7.30 15.12 18.63
N LEU A 12 7.31 16.33 18.06
CA LEU A 12 6.25 16.85 17.19
C LEU A 12 6.79 17.10 15.78
N ASP A 13 6.10 16.55 14.77
CA ASP A 13 6.41 16.74 13.34
C ASP A 13 5.27 17.52 12.66
N PRO A 14 5.50 18.78 12.22
CA PRO A 14 4.50 19.60 11.55
C PRO A 14 4.22 19.19 10.09
N GLY A 15 5.08 18.38 9.48
CA GLY A 15 5.12 18.09 8.04
C GLY A 15 4.13 17.01 7.58
N GLY A 16 3.43 16.35 8.49
CA GLY A 16 2.24 15.57 8.17
C GLY A 16 2.47 14.37 7.25
N LYS A 17 3.38 13.46 7.62
CA LYS A 17 3.30 12.03 7.24
C LYS A 17 3.69 11.06 8.36
N THR A 18 4.49 11.50 9.34
CA THR A 18 5.00 10.64 10.43
C THR A 18 5.00 11.31 11.81
N GLY A 19 4.30 12.43 11.97
CA GLY A 19 3.97 12.98 13.29
C GLY A 19 2.89 12.14 13.97
N ILE A 20 2.82 12.23 15.30
CA ILE A 20 1.76 11.61 16.10
C ILE A 20 0.40 12.14 15.58
N TYR A 21 -0.19 11.41 14.64
CA TYR A 21 -1.62 11.37 14.43
C TYR A 21 -2.12 10.24 15.31
N TYR A 22 -2.31 10.54 16.60
CA TYR A 22 -3.34 9.81 17.31
C TYR A 22 -4.65 10.21 16.61
N GLN A 23 -5.37 9.20 16.10
CA GLN A 23 -6.46 9.36 15.15
C GLN A 23 -7.46 10.42 15.63
N ASN A 24 -7.67 11.48 14.82
CA ASN A 24 -8.65 12.55 15.04
C ASN A 24 -8.40 13.49 16.24
N GLU A 25 -7.24 13.44 16.88
CA GLU A 25 -7.01 14.19 18.10
C GLU A 25 -6.60 15.67 17.83
N THR A 26 -7.32 16.59 18.46
CA THR A 26 -7.08 18.04 18.45
C THR A 26 -5.91 18.41 19.36
N TYR A 27 -5.33 19.61 19.21
CA TYR A 27 -4.25 20.12 20.08
C TYR A 27 -4.54 20.02 21.59
N GLY A 28 -5.81 19.94 22.00
CA GLY A 28 -6.21 19.72 23.39
C GLY A 28 -5.71 18.37 23.95
N GLU A 29 -5.61 17.35 23.11
CA GLU A 29 -5.26 16.00 23.54
C GLU A 29 -3.75 15.84 23.73
N ILE A 30 -2.93 16.53 22.92
CA ILE A 30 -1.49 16.68 23.17
C ILE A 30 -1.23 17.36 24.52
N LYS A 31 -2.03 18.38 24.86
CA LYS A 31 -1.91 19.10 26.14
C LYS A 31 -2.25 18.18 27.32
N GLU A 32 -3.33 17.41 27.21
CA GLU A 32 -3.70 16.42 28.24
C GLU A 32 -2.65 15.30 28.34
N LEU A 33 -2.12 14.80 27.22
CA LEU A 33 -1.07 13.79 27.21
C LEU A 33 0.19 14.28 27.93
N ILE A 34 0.63 15.52 27.66
CA ILE A 34 1.78 16.14 28.33
C ILE A 34 1.55 16.19 29.85
N LYS A 35 0.35 16.58 30.28
CA LYS A 35 -0.02 16.62 31.70
C LYS A 35 -0.03 15.22 32.32
N GLN A 36 -0.70 14.26 31.69
CA GLN A 36 -0.84 12.89 32.19
C GLN A 36 0.50 12.17 32.28
N LYS A 37 1.37 12.34 31.28
CA LYS A 37 2.68 11.69 31.21
C LYS A 37 3.80 12.53 31.84
N GLN A 38 3.44 13.65 32.46
CA GLN A 38 4.36 14.60 33.10
C GLN A 38 5.55 14.97 32.20
N ILE A 39 5.27 15.19 30.91
CA ILE A 39 6.29 15.48 29.90
C ILE A 39 6.94 16.81 30.22
N GLN A 40 8.25 16.79 30.42
CA GLN A 40 9.03 17.99 30.75
C GLN A 40 9.69 18.61 29.53
N LYS A 41 9.79 17.86 28.42
CA LYS A 41 10.55 18.27 27.25
C LYS A 41 9.81 17.99 25.95
N VAL A 42 9.66 19.04 25.15
CA VAL A 42 9.15 18.95 23.77
C VAL A 42 10.32 19.14 22.81
N ILE A 43 10.41 18.25 21.83
CA ILE A 43 11.30 18.39 20.69
C ILE A 43 10.42 18.56 19.45
N PHE A 44 10.75 19.50 18.57
CA PHE A 44 10.07 19.61 17.30
C PHE A 44 11.06 19.82 16.15
N GLU A 45 10.69 19.27 15.00
CA GLU A 45 11.44 19.43 13.77
C GLU A 45 11.17 20.81 13.17
N ASP A 46 12.23 21.59 12.98
CA ASP A 46 12.17 22.84 12.25
C ASP A 46 12.44 22.61 10.78
N THR A 47 11.49 23.06 9.97
CA THR A 47 11.66 23.14 8.54
C THR A 47 12.32 24.47 8.17
N ASN A 48 13.42 24.41 7.43
CA ASN A 48 14.04 25.59 6.82
C ASN A 48 13.20 26.15 5.64
N TYR A 49 12.10 25.48 5.28
CA TYR A 49 11.25 25.84 4.16
C TYR A 49 9.85 26.15 4.65
N ILE A 50 9.51 27.45 4.70
CA ILE A 50 8.19 27.94 5.05
C ILE A 50 7.75 28.87 3.93
N HIS A 51 6.97 28.34 2.99
CA HIS A 51 6.30 29.20 2.04
C HIS A 51 5.14 29.89 2.77
N LYS A 52 5.27 31.19 3.04
CA LYS A 52 4.36 31.98 3.90
C LYS A 52 2.87 31.95 3.50
N LYS A 53 2.56 31.49 2.29
CA LYS A 53 1.21 31.41 1.71
C LYS A 53 0.67 29.99 1.47
N THR A 54 1.39 28.94 1.88
CA THR A 54 0.91 27.55 1.73
C THR A 54 0.34 27.01 3.05
N LYS A 55 -0.37 25.88 2.95
CA LYS A 55 -0.88 25.09 4.08
C LYS A 55 0.22 24.79 5.11
N ASP A 56 1.47 24.64 4.67
CA ASP A 56 2.62 24.34 5.51
C ASP A 56 2.98 25.49 6.44
N GLY A 57 2.88 26.74 5.96
CA GLY A 57 3.08 27.93 6.78
C GLY A 57 2.05 28.04 7.89
N LEU A 58 0.77 27.80 7.57
CA LEU A 58 -0.31 27.81 8.57
C LEU A 58 -0.15 26.69 9.61
N ASN A 59 0.27 25.49 9.19
CA ASN A 59 0.52 24.37 10.09
C ASN A 59 1.68 24.65 11.05
N LEU A 60 2.76 25.29 10.57
CA LEU A 60 3.85 25.70 11.44
C LEU A 60 3.40 26.74 12.45
N PHE A 61 2.66 27.79 12.06
CA PHE A 61 2.16 28.78 13.01
C PHE A 61 1.25 28.15 14.07
N ARG A 62 0.40 27.18 13.66
CA ARG A 62 -0.42 26.42 14.61
C ARG A 62 0.43 25.59 15.57
N LEU A 63 1.48 24.92 15.08
CA LEU A 63 2.40 24.17 15.94
C LEU A 63 3.12 25.10 16.93
N LEU A 64 3.64 26.24 16.47
CA LEU A 64 4.34 27.20 17.31
C LEU A 64 3.41 27.79 18.39
N GLY A 65 2.20 28.22 18.01
CA GLY A 65 1.20 28.70 18.97
C GLY A 65 0.74 27.62 19.95
N ALA A 66 0.63 26.36 19.49
CA ALA A 66 0.33 25.24 20.38
C ALA A 66 1.46 25.00 21.39
N ILE A 67 2.71 25.02 20.95
CA ILE A 67 3.89 24.84 21.80
C ILE A 67 3.96 25.91 22.89
N GLU A 68 3.66 27.18 22.57
CA GLU A 68 3.59 28.27 23.56
C GLU A 68 2.55 28.01 24.67
N CYS A 69 1.51 27.22 24.37
CA CYS A 69 0.44 26.88 25.30
C CYS A 69 0.72 25.60 26.11
N LEU A 70 1.83 24.90 25.85
CA LEU A 70 2.22 23.69 26.58
C LEU A 70 2.95 24.04 27.87
N ALA A 71 2.51 23.49 29.00
CA ALA A 71 3.14 23.67 30.30
C ALA A 71 4.36 22.75 30.45
N VAL A 72 5.39 22.94 29.62
CA VAL A 72 6.61 22.13 29.59
C VAL A 72 7.84 22.95 29.97
N ALA A 73 8.79 22.33 30.67
CA ALA A 73 9.99 23.02 31.17
C ALA A 73 10.99 23.37 30.07
N GLN A 74 11.07 22.57 29.00
CA GLN A 74 12.02 22.78 27.91
C GLN A 74 11.40 22.49 26.55
N VAL A 75 11.59 23.42 25.61
CA VAL A 75 11.32 23.21 24.19
C VAL A 75 12.65 23.22 23.44
N LYS A 76 12.92 22.20 22.63
CA LYS A 76 14.11 22.12 21.79
C LYS A 76 13.72 22.00 20.32
N LYS A 77 14.30 22.88 19.54
CA LYS A 77 14.21 22.92 18.09
C LYS A 77 15.30 22.03 17.47
N VAL A 78 14.98 21.23 16.45
CA VAL A 78 15.95 20.39 15.75
C VAL A 78 15.87 20.63 14.25
N ASN A 79 17.02 20.76 13.58
CA ASN A 79 17.07 21.01 12.15
C ASN A 79 16.71 19.74 11.35
N VAL A 80 15.72 19.84 10.45
CA VAL A 80 15.29 18.75 9.54
C VAL A 80 16.46 18.06 8.82
N LEU A 81 17.48 18.82 8.39
CA LEU A 81 18.61 18.25 7.65
C LEU A 81 19.48 17.37 8.54
N GLU A 82 19.62 17.72 9.82
CA GLU A 82 20.34 16.90 10.79
C GLU A 82 19.58 15.62 11.10
N VAL A 83 18.25 15.70 11.26
CA VAL A 83 17.38 14.54 11.42
C VAL A 83 17.51 13.61 10.22
N LYS A 84 17.34 14.14 9.00
CA LYS A 84 17.46 13.34 7.76
C LYS A 84 18.84 12.69 7.62
N LYS A 85 19.91 13.41 7.94
CA LYS A 85 21.27 12.88 7.93
C LYS A 85 21.41 11.72 8.93
N LEU A 86 20.89 11.90 10.14
CA LEU A 86 20.92 10.87 11.17
C LEU A 86 20.10 9.63 10.77
N THR A 87 18.89 9.83 10.24
CA THR A 87 18.04 8.74 9.74
C THR A 87 18.76 7.91 8.68
N LYS A 88 19.41 8.57 7.71
CA LYS A 88 20.22 7.86 6.69
C LYS A 88 21.35 7.05 7.32
N GLN A 89 22.05 7.60 8.30
CA GLN A 89 23.14 6.89 9.00
C GLN A 89 22.63 5.70 9.82
N LEU A 90 21.45 5.80 10.42
CA LEU A 90 20.81 4.71 11.15
C LEU A 90 20.37 3.59 10.21
N LEU A 91 19.65 3.91 9.13
CA LEU A 91 19.17 2.94 8.15
C LEU A 91 20.32 2.23 7.42
N ALA A 92 21.42 2.93 7.14
CA ALA A 92 22.62 2.33 6.56
C ALA A 92 23.46 1.52 7.57
N GLY A 93 23.06 1.44 8.84
CA GLY A 93 23.82 0.76 9.90
C GLY A 93 25.13 1.45 10.31
N VAL A 94 25.44 2.62 9.73
CA VAL A 94 26.66 3.42 10.00
C VAL A 94 26.67 3.93 11.44
N LYS A 95 25.48 4.22 11.99
CA LYS A 95 25.32 4.65 13.37
C LYS A 95 24.35 3.74 14.10
N LYS A 96 24.66 3.42 15.36
CA LYS A 96 23.78 2.69 16.27
C LYS A 96 23.50 3.56 17.49
N LEU A 97 22.25 3.66 17.88
CA LEU A 97 21.86 4.27 19.14
C LEU A 97 21.64 3.14 20.13
N LYS A 98 22.39 3.16 21.24
CA LYS A 98 22.15 2.21 22.34
C LYS A 98 20.71 2.42 22.79
N GLU A 99 19.97 1.33 22.96
CA GLU A 99 18.58 1.31 23.47
C GLU A 99 17.48 1.70 22.46
N ILE A 100 17.81 1.92 21.18
CA ILE A 100 16.79 2.14 20.14
C ILE A 100 16.88 1.02 19.11
N GLU A 101 15.83 0.21 19.06
CA GLU A 101 15.63 -0.77 17.99
C GLU A 101 14.73 -0.13 16.92
N TYR A 102 15.22 -0.12 15.68
CA TYR A 102 14.40 0.35 14.56
C TYR A 102 13.32 -0.68 14.28
N GLN A 103 12.05 -0.30 14.46
CA GLN A 103 10.93 -1.12 14.03
C GLN A 103 10.55 -0.76 12.60
N GLN A 104 10.40 -1.79 11.76
CA GLN A 104 9.98 -1.63 10.38
C GLN A 104 8.62 -0.91 10.28
N GLY A 105 8.52 0.01 9.32
CA GLY A 105 7.32 0.80 9.09
C GLY A 105 6.09 -0.08 8.84
N ARG A 106 4.89 0.41 9.19
CA ARG A 106 3.64 -0.35 9.01
C ARG A 106 3.42 -0.75 7.53
N GLU A 107 3.67 0.18 6.60
CA GLU A 107 3.54 -0.06 5.17
C GLU A 107 4.50 -1.15 4.67
N GLU A 108 5.74 -1.11 5.13
CA GLU A 108 6.78 -2.07 4.74
C GLU A 108 6.49 -3.47 5.33
N ARG A 109 5.93 -3.54 6.55
CA ARG A 109 5.44 -4.81 7.13
C ARG A 109 4.28 -5.41 6.34
N GLU A 110 3.32 -4.59 5.91
CA GLU A 110 2.19 -5.08 5.11
C GLU A 110 2.64 -5.49 3.69
N PHE A 111 3.61 -4.79 3.11
CA PHE A 111 4.22 -5.16 1.83
C PHE A 111 4.99 -6.49 1.92
N ASN A 112 5.78 -6.70 2.98
CA ASN A 112 6.51 -7.95 3.17
C ASN A 112 5.57 -9.14 3.41
N LYS A 113 4.48 -8.96 4.17
CA LYS A 113 3.43 -9.98 4.30
C LYS A 113 2.78 -10.33 2.96
N LEU A 114 2.60 -9.35 2.08
CA LEU A 114 2.09 -9.58 0.74
C LEU A 114 3.09 -10.41 -0.08
N LEU A 115 4.38 -10.09 -0.04
CA LEU A 115 5.43 -10.87 -0.70
C LEU A 115 5.48 -12.32 -0.18
N GLU A 116 5.53 -12.51 1.14
CA GLU A 116 5.51 -13.83 1.77
C GLU A 116 4.30 -14.65 1.32
N LYS A 117 3.12 -14.01 1.18
CA LYS A 117 1.91 -14.66 0.70
C LYS A 117 2.00 -15.06 -0.78
N LEU A 118 2.65 -14.25 -1.62
CA LEU A 118 2.84 -14.54 -3.04
C LEU A 118 3.92 -15.61 -3.28
N GLU A 119 4.88 -15.74 -2.36
CA GLU A 119 5.96 -16.74 -2.41
C GLU A 119 5.57 -18.10 -1.82
N ASP A 120 4.44 -18.18 -1.09
CA ASP A 120 3.93 -19.45 -0.54
C ASP A 120 3.59 -20.43 -1.67
N GLN A 121 4.18 -21.62 -1.63
CA GLN A 121 3.94 -22.69 -2.61
C GLN A 121 2.50 -23.21 -2.59
N ASN A 122 1.76 -22.97 -1.50
CA ASN A 122 0.33 -23.28 -1.38
C ASN A 122 -0.56 -22.09 -1.71
N TYR A 123 0.00 -20.97 -2.17
CA TYR A 123 -0.78 -19.82 -2.59
C TYR A 123 -1.63 -20.19 -3.81
N GLN A 124 -2.95 -20.31 -3.58
CA GLN A 124 -3.95 -20.62 -4.61
C GLN A 124 -4.34 -19.37 -5.44
N GLY A 125 -3.66 -18.23 -5.22
CA GLY A 125 -3.96 -16.97 -5.92
C GLY A 125 -2.96 -16.68 -7.02
N GLY A 126 -3.37 -15.84 -7.98
CA GLY A 126 -2.53 -15.41 -9.09
C GLY A 126 -3.07 -15.86 -10.44
N ALA A 127 -2.83 -15.07 -11.48
CA ALA A 127 -3.17 -15.47 -12.83
C ALA A 127 -2.23 -16.60 -13.24
N TYR A 128 -2.79 -17.75 -13.62
CA TYR A 128 -2.02 -18.85 -14.18
C TYR A 128 -1.36 -18.39 -15.48
N ALA A 129 -0.07 -18.63 -15.64
CA ALA A 129 0.60 -18.39 -16.91
C ALA A 129 0.18 -19.45 -17.94
N LEU A 130 0.23 -19.08 -19.22
CA LEU A 130 0.18 -20.07 -20.30
C LEU A 130 1.40 -21.00 -20.21
N PRO A 131 1.29 -22.27 -20.65
CA PRO A 131 2.44 -23.16 -20.78
C PRO A 131 3.44 -22.61 -21.81
N GLU A 132 4.70 -23.08 -21.79
CA GLU A 132 5.78 -22.59 -22.67
C GLU A 132 5.44 -22.64 -24.17
N ASN A 133 4.63 -23.60 -24.61
CA ASN A 133 4.18 -23.74 -25.99
C ASN A 133 2.64 -23.91 -26.02
N PRO A 134 1.87 -22.81 -25.87
CA PRO A 134 0.43 -22.89 -25.80
C PRO A 134 -0.16 -23.22 -27.17
N THR A 135 -1.25 -23.99 -27.17
CA THR A 135 -2.04 -24.17 -28.40
C THR A 135 -2.83 -22.90 -28.72
N PRO A 136 -3.21 -22.65 -29.99
CA PRO A 136 -4.06 -21.50 -30.35
C PRO A 136 -5.39 -21.44 -29.57
N LEU A 137 -5.92 -22.61 -29.21
CA LEU A 137 -7.11 -22.72 -28.37
C LEU A 137 -6.85 -22.23 -26.94
N GLN A 138 -5.71 -22.59 -26.35
CA GLN A 138 -5.32 -22.12 -25.01
C GLN A 138 -5.08 -20.61 -25.01
N GLU A 139 -4.39 -20.07 -26.02
CA GLU A 139 -4.21 -18.62 -26.19
C GLU A 139 -5.55 -17.89 -26.26
N SER A 140 -6.49 -18.39 -27.09
CA SER A 140 -7.82 -17.78 -27.25
C SER A 140 -8.61 -17.76 -25.94
N LYS A 141 -8.59 -18.87 -25.18
CA LYS A 141 -9.24 -18.94 -23.87
C LYS A 141 -8.59 -17.97 -22.88
N TYR A 142 -7.26 -17.88 -22.89
CA TYR A 142 -6.51 -17.01 -22.00
C TYR A 142 -6.80 -15.54 -22.27
N GLU A 143 -6.82 -15.12 -23.54
CA GLU A 143 -7.20 -13.76 -23.93
C GLU A 143 -8.60 -13.39 -23.45
N LEU A 144 -9.58 -14.30 -23.53
CA LEU A 144 -10.93 -14.04 -23.01
C LEU A 144 -10.93 -13.86 -21.49
N CYS A 145 -10.21 -14.71 -20.75
CA CYS A 145 -10.08 -14.55 -19.30
C CYS A 145 -9.43 -13.20 -18.93
N GLN A 146 -8.38 -12.79 -19.65
CA GLN A 146 -7.72 -11.50 -19.46
C GLN A 146 -8.68 -10.34 -19.73
N LYS A 147 -9.46 -10.38 -20.82
CA LYS A 147 -10.47 -9.35 -21.11
C LYS A 147 -11.54 -9.24 -20.02
N ILE A 148 -11.96 -10.36 -19.44
CA ILE A 148 -12.90 -10.39 -18.31
C ILE A 148 -12.27 -9.77 -17.05
N LEU A 149 -11.01 -10.09 -16.77
CA LEU A 149 -10.26 -9.49 -15.66
C LEU A 149 -10.08 -7.98 -15.85
N ASP A 150 -9.68 -7.55 -17.04
CA ASP A 150 -9.55 -6.14 -17.39
C ASP A 150 -10.88 -5.41 -17.19
N TYR A 151 -11.99 -5.96 -17.69
CA TYR A 151 -13.31 -5.40 -17.48
C TYR A 151 -13.65 -5.20 -16.00
N LYS A 152 -13.34 -6.19 -15.15
CA LYS A 152 -13.52 -6.06 -13.69
C LYS A 152 -12.70 -4.90 -13.13
N LEU A 153 -11.44 -4.79 -13.52
CA LEU A 153 -10.52 -3.77 -13.01
C LEU A 153 -10.90 -2.37 -13.48
N THR A 154 -11.21 -2.19 -14.77
CA THR A 154 -11.58 -0.89 -15.36
C THR A 154 -12.89 -0.35 -14.80
N ASN A 155 -13.82 -1.23 -14.43
CA ASN A 155 -15.12 -0.85 -13.88
C ASN A 155 -15.15 -0.89 -12.35
N HIS A 156 -14.03 -1.18 -11.69
CA HIS A 156 -13.90 -1.29 -10.23
C HIS A 156 -14.92 -2.26 -9.59
N LEU A 157 -15.22 -3.35 -10.28
CA LEU A 157 -16.20 -4.33 -9.82
C LEU A 157 -15.57 -5.35 -8.85
N SER A 158 -16.36 -5.76 -7.87
CA SER A 158 -16.07 -6.92 -7.04
C SER A 158 -16.25 -8.22 -7.82
N THR A 159 -15.63 -9.31 -7.34
CA THR A 159 -15.80 -10.64 -7.94
C THR A 159 -17.25 -11.10 -7.90
N GLU A 160 -17.96 -10.79 -6.82
CA GLU A 160 -19.38 -11.11 -6.63
C GLU A 160 -20.28 -10.40 -7.65
N GLU A 161 -19.94 -9.17 -8.04
CA GLU A 161 -20.68 -8.44 -9.08
C GLU A 161 -20.46 -9.06 -10.46
N ILE A 162 -19.23 -9.47 -10.79
CA ILE A 162 -18.96 -10.21 -12.03
C ILE A 162 -19.72 -11.53 -12.04
N ALA A 163 -19.63 -12.31 -10.96
CA ALA A 163 -20.28 -13.61 -10.82
C ALA A 163 -21.80 -13.51 -11.07
N LYS A 164 -22.46 -12.48 -10.52
CA LYS A 164 -23.87 -12.21 -10.76
C LYS A 164 -24.18 -11.89 -12.23
N ARG A 165 -23.34 -11.11 -12.90
CA ARG A 165 -23.56 -10.72 -14.30
C ARG A 165 -23.44 -11.89 -15.27
N ILE A 166 -22.49 -12.80 -15.04
CA ILE A 166 -22.28 -13.98 -15.89
C ILE A 166 -22.97 -15.25 -15.36
N ASN A 167 -23.80 -15.11 -14.31
CA ASN A 167 -24.55 -16.18 -13.66
C ASN A 167 -23.69 -17.38 -13.23
N LEU A 168 -22.59 -17.11 -12.53
CA LEU A 168 -21.68 -18.12 -11.97
C LEU A 168 -21.57 -18.00 -10.45
N SER A 169 -21.03 -19.04 -9.81
CA SER A 169 -20.59 -18.94 -8.43
C SER A 169 -19.36 -18.03 -8.30
N LYS A 170 -19.12 -17.51 -7.09
CA LYS A 170 -17.90 -16.72 -6.81
C LYS A 170 -16.63 -17.52 -7.14
N ILE A 171 -16.61 -18.80 -6.76
CA ILE A 171 -15.45 -19.68 -6.95
C ILE A 171 -15.16 -19.87 -8.45
N GLU A 172 -16.16 -20.23 -9.26
CA GLU A 172 -15.97 -20.37 -10.71
C GLU A 172 -15.55 -19.04 -11.36
N THR A 173 -16.05 -17.92 -10.85
CA THR A 173 -15.64 -16.60 -11.34
C THR A 173 -14.18 -16.30 -11.00
N GLU A 174 -13.71 -16.65 -9.80
CA GLU A 174 -12.29 -16.54 -9.42
C GLU A 174 -11.41 -17.40 -10.33
N GLU A 175 -11.84 -18.61 -10.67
CA GLU A 175 -11.11 -19.48 -11.60
C GLU A 175 -10.95 -18.84 -13.00
N ILE A 176 -11.97 -18.13 -13.50
CA ILE A 176 -11.88 -17.34 -14.74
C ILE A 176 -10.91 -16.18 -14.56
N LEU A 177 -11.04 -15.40 -13.48
CA LEU A 177 -10.19 -14.23 -13.21
C LEU A 177 -8.71 -14.62 -13.00
N PHE A 178 -8.46 -15.84 -12.52
CA PHE A 178 -7.13 -16.43 -12.44
C PHE A 178 -6.70 -17.17 -13.70
N CYS A 179 -7.48 -17.12 -14.78
CA CYS A 179 -7.15 -17.73 -16.06
C CYS A 179 -6.90 -19.25 -16.01
N GLN A 180 -7.67 -20.00 -15.21
CA GLN A 180 -7.63 -21.46 -15.19
C GLN A 180 -8.31 -22.07 -16.43
N ILE A 181 -7.73 -21.83 -17.61
CA ILE A 181 -8.32 -22.09 -18.94
C ILE A 181 -8.71 -23.56 -19.19
N GLU A 182 -8.11 -24.50 -18.46
CA GLU A 182 -8.42 -25.95 -18.58
C GLU A 182 -9.80 -26.30 -18.01
N LYS A 183 -10.36 -25.47 -17.11
CA LYS A 183 -11.68 -25.68 -16.50
C LYS A 183 -12.84 -25.22 -17.38
N PHE A 184 -12.58 -24.45 -18.44
CA PHE A 184 -13.60 -23.81 -19.25
C PHE A 184 -13.46 -24.16 -20.73
N THR A 185 -14.58 -24.35 -21.41
CA THR A 185 -14.61 -24.42 -22.87
C THR A 185 -14.56 -23.02 -23.46
N LEU A 186 -14.09 -22.90 -24.71
CA LEU A 186 -14.03 -21.61 -25.40
C LEU A 186 -15.43 -20.99 -25.51
N ASP A 187 -16.43 -21.79 -25.87
CA ASP A 187 -17.82 -21.32 -26.02
C ASP A 187 -18.38 -20.72 -24.73
N ARG A 188 -18.08 -21.34 -23.57
CA ARG A 188 -18.52 -20.81 -22.26
C ARG A 188 -17.88 -19.45 -21.99
N LEU A 189 -16.57 -19.31 -22.23
CA LEU A 189 -15.86 -18.04 -22.02
C LEU A 189 -16.35 -16.94 -22.95
N VAL A 190 -16.66 -17.26 -24.22
CA VAL A 190 -17.26 -16.31 -25.16
C VAL A 190 -18.63 -15.84 -24.67
N SER A 191 -19.48 -16.76 -24.20
CA SER A 191 -20.78 -16.40 -23.62
C SER A 191 -20.62 -15.48 -22.41
N TYR A 192 -19.72 -15.79 -21.48
CA TYR A 192 -19.47 -14.95 -20.30
C TYR A 192 -18.92 -13.56 -20.66
N ALA A 193 -17.99 -13.49 -21.61
CA ALA A 193 -17.45 -12.22 -22.08
C ALA A 193 -18.54 -11.36 -22.74
N SER A 194 -19.43 -11.97 -23.52
CA SER A 194 -20.51 -11.29 -24.23
C SER A 194 -21.56 -10.68 -23.27
N GLU A 195 -21.77 -11.29 -22.10
CA GLU A 195 -22.65 -10.74 -21.04
C GLU A 195 -22.02 -9.53 -20.31
N LEU A 196 -20.69 -9.39 -20.34
CA LEU A 196 -19.98 -8.33 -19.62
C LEU A 196 -19.73 -7.10 -20.49
N PHE A 197 -19.31 -7.28 -21.73
CA PHE A 197 -18.96 -6.18 -22.61
C PHE A 197 -19.37 -6.45 -24.05
N ALA A 198 -19.92 -5.39 -24.67
CA ALA A 198 -20.28 -5.36 -26.07
C ALA A 198 -19.69 -4.09 -26.73
N PRO A 199 -19.15 -4.18 -27.96
CA PRO A 199 -19.02 -5.40 -28.77
C PRO A 199 -17.84 -6.29 -28.35
N LEU A 200 -18.01 -7.62 -28.46
CA LEU A 200 -16.93 -8.58 -28.31
C LEU A 200 -16.28 -8.84 -29.67
N GLU A 201 -15.00 -8.49 -29.81
CA GLU A 201 -14.20 -8.82 -31.00
C GLU A 201 -13.39 -10.10 -30.78
N ILE A 202 -13.60 -11.09 -31.64
CA ILE A 202 -12.86 -12.37 -31.67
C ILE A 202 -12.06 -12.42 -32.96
N LYS A 203 -10.74 -12.62 -32.85
CA LYS A 203 -9.84 -12.76 -34.00
C LYS A 203 -9.76 -14.22 -34.41
N ILE A 204 -10.09 -14.52 -35.67
CA ILE A 204 -9.93 -15.86 -36.26
C ILE A 204 -8.67 -15.85 -37.12
N THR A 205 -7.66 -16.62 -36.74
CA THR A 205 -6.45 -16.84 -37.55
C THR A 205 -6.53 -18.17 -38.30
N LYS A 206 -6.15 -18.18 -39.58
CA LYS A 206 -6.01 -19.44 -40.34
C LYS A 206 -4.86 -20.27 -39.77
N ALA A 207 -5.07 -21.58 -39.62
CA ALA A 207 -3.99 -22.50 -39.31
C ALA A 207 -3.00 -22.54 -40.50
N GLU A 208 -1.70 -22.43 -40.22
CA GLU A 208 -0.67 -22.66 -41.24
C GLU A 208 -0.69 -24.12 -41.69
N GLU A 209 -0.48 -24.35 -42.99
CA GLU A 209 -0.40 -25.70 -43.55
C GLU A 209 0.72 -26.48 -42.85
N ARG A 210 0.38 -27.61 -42.25
CA ARG A 210 1.37 -28.54 -41.70
C ARG A 210 2.26 -29.01 -42.86
N LYS A 211 3.50 -28.50 -42.92
CA LYS A 211 4.52 -29.07 -43.80
C LYS A 211 4.80 -30.49 -43.31
N LEU A 212 4.25 -31.47 -44.02
CA LEU A 212 4.67 -32.86 -43.90
C LEU A 212 6.14 -32.90 -44.31
N HIS A 213 7.05 -33.05 -43.34
CA HIS A 213 8.41 -33.47 -43.63
C HIS A 213 8.33 -34.92 -44.11
N ALA A 214 8.42 -35.10 -45.43
CA ALA A 214 8.65 -36.39 -46.07
C ALA A 214 10.09 -36.86 -45.82
#